data_AF-A0AAW8FII6-F1
#
_entry.id   AF-A0AAW8FII6-F1
#
_cell.length_a   1.000
_cell.length_b   1.000
_cell.length_c   1.000
_cell.angle_alpha   90.00
_cell.angle_beta   90.00
_cell.angle_gamma   90.00
#
_symmetry.space_group_name_H-M   'P 1'
#
loop_
_entity.id
_entity.type
_entity.pdbx_description
1 polymer ?
#
loop_
_entity_poly.entity_id
_entity_poly.type
_entity_poly.pdbx_seq_one_letter_code
_entity_poly.pdbx_strand_id
1 'polypeptide(L)'
;MSRGRHRILSAIGVGCYALAAIVGFFLLAGHHGSGLLVSLWVAHGVLLAVLLTKLAADETGLSAALVVVGASLVAVYFADLARDDLTLERRGERITATVVREWLAPDQGREVDTYDYALARRDGTRVRGPALQARSGAFAVGQTITVLADPEGVLRPRAPGDADATGTVLGVGAFASLVLGIVAATARRGAIVVRQREERARLAEQEHILREALRTASADVHGFVEVHPGHYPDVSHRRAAGIAGELGLAPTDEPGSWRFRR
;
A
#
# COMPACT_ATOMS: atom_id res chain seq x y z
N MET A 1 22.19 -0.66 -18.30
CA MET A 1 21.65 -0.03 -17.06
C MET A 1 21.62 -1.08 -15.96
N SER A 2 22.08 -0.78 -14.73
CA SER A 2 22.09 -1.78 -13.65
C SER A 2 20.66 -2.17 -13.26
N ARG A 3 20.42 -3.46 -12.95
CA ARG A 3 19.11 -4.00 -12.53
C ARG A 3 18.50 -3.23 -11.34
N GLY A 4 19.34 -2.69 -10.46
CA GLY A 4 18.93 -1.85 -9.34
C GLY A 4 18.33 -0.50 -9.77
N ARG A 5 18.92 0.17 -10.77
CA ARG A 5 18.42 1.47 -11.26
C ARG A 5 17.05 1.33 -11.92
N HIS A 6 16.81 0.23 -12.64
CA HIS A 6 15.52 -0.04 -13.25
C HIS A 6 14.42 -0.24 -12.21
N ARG A 7 14.69 -0.98 -11.11
CA ARG A 7 13.73 -1.18 -10.02
C ARG A 7 13.35 0.12 -9.30
N ILE A 8 14.33 1.00 -9.05
CA ILE A 8 14.06 2.30 -8.41
C ILE A 8 13.15 3.15 -9.31
N LEU A 9 13.46 3.22 -10.61
CA LEU A 9 12.61 3.92 -11.58
C LEU A 9 11.21 3.32 -11.67
N SER A 10 11.08 1.99 -11.62
CA SER A 10 9.78 1.32 -11.57
C SER A 10 9.02 1.64 -10.30
N ALA A 11 9.67 1.64 -9.13
CA ALA A 11 9.03 2.00 -7.86
C ALA A 11 8.52 3.45 -7.87
N ILE A 12 9.33 4.38 -8.39
CA ILE A 12 8.91 5.78 -8.59
C ILE A 12 7.71 5.84 -9.52
N GLY A 13 7.76 5.15 -10.67
CA GLY A 13 6.66 5.11 -11.63
C GLY A 13 5.36 4.57 -11.03
N VAL A 14 5.44 3.51 -10.23
CA VAL A 14 4.28 2.92 -9.52
C VAL A 14 3.73 3.90 -8.48
N GLY A 15 4.60 4.56 -7.70
CA GLY A 15 4.20 5.57 -6.73
C GLY A 15 3.50 6.77 -7.39
N CYS A 16 4.09 7.31 -8.46
CA CYS A 16 3.50 8.40 -9.24
C CYS A 16 2.16 8.00 -9.86
N TYR A 17 2.06 6.79 -10.40
CA TYR A 17 0.79 6.25 -10.90
C TYR A 17 -0.27 6.20 -9.81
N ALA A 18 0.05 5.67 -8.63
CA ALA A 18 -0.92 5.55 -7.53
C ALA A 18 -1.42 6.92 -7.07
N LEU A 19 -0.53 7.90 -6.93
CA LEU A 19 -0.91 9.28 -6.61
C LEU A 19 -1.79 9.91 -7.69
N ALA A 20 -1.41 9.74 -8.97
CA ALA A 20 -2.20 10.24 -10.09
C ALA A 20 -3.60 9.60 -10.15
N ALA A 21 -3.70 8.30 -9.83
CA ALA A 21 -4.97 7.60 -9.73
C ALA A 21 -5.84 8.16 -8.59
N ILE A 22 -5.29 8.37 -7.39
CA ILE A 22 -6.02 9.00 -6.26
C ILE A 22 -6.60 10.35 -6.68
N VAL A 23 -5.78 11.22 -7.29
CA VAL A 23 -6.22 12.54 -7.78
C VAL A 23 -7.29 12.39 -8.87
N GLY A 24 -7.08 11.49 -9.83
CA GLY A 24 -8.03 11.24 -10.92
C GLY A 24 -9.39 10.76 -10.40
N PHE A 25 -9.41 9.77 -9.50
CA PHE A 25 -10.63 9.27 -8.88
C PHE A 25 -11.38 10.36 -8.12
N PHE A 26 -10.67 11.18 -7.34
CA PHE A 26 -11.25 12.31 -6.64
C PHE A 26 -11.93 13.30 -7.60
N LEU A 27 -11.30 13.63 -8.73
CA LEU A 27 -11.87 14.55 -9.72
C LEU A 27 -13.09 13.94 -10.45
N LEU A 28 -13.07 12.63 -10.71
CA LEU A 28 -14.16 11.94 -11.41
C LEU A 28 -15.36 11.63 -10.51
N ALA A 29 -15.16 11.49 -9.20
CA ALA A 29 -16.19 11.07 -8.24
C ALA A 29 -17.46 11.94 -8.32
N GLY A 30 -17.31 13.24 -8.55
CA GLY A 30 -18.45 14.18 -8.63
C GLY A 30 -19.15 14.30 -9.99
N HIS A 31 -18.65 13.66 -11.05
CA HIS A 31 -19.10 13.95 -12.42
C HIS A 31 -19.61 12.73 -13.23
N HIS A 32 -19.35 11.51 -12.77
CA HIS A 32 -19.60 10.29 -13.56
C HIS A 32 -20.43 9.26 -12.80
N GLY A 33 -21.23 8.48 -13.53
CA GLY A 33 -22.05 7.42 -12.95
C GLY A 33 -21.23 6.30 -12.29
N SER A 34 -21.83 5.66 -11.29
CA SER A 34 -21.20 4.65 -10.42
C SER A 34 -20.55 3.49 -11.20
N GLY A 35 -21.14 3.09 -12.34
CA GLY A 35 -20.62 1.99 -13.17
C GLY A 35 -19.22 2.24 -13.76
N LEU A 36 -18.93 3.48 -14.16
CA LEU A 36 -17.60 3.86 -14.67
C LEU A 36 -16.58 3.87 -13.53
N LEU A 37 -16.94 4.45 -12.39
CA LEU A 37 -16.06 4.53 -11.22
C LEU A 37 -15.69 3.14 -10.70
N VAL A 38 -16.65 2.23 -10.57
CA VAL A 38 -16.38 0.85 -10.13
C VAL A 38 -15.44 0.15 -11.11
N SER A 39 -15.67 0.30 -12.40
CA SER A 39 -14.83 -0.31 -13.44
C SER A 39 -13.40 0.23 -13.41
N LEU A 40 -13.23 1.53 -13.20
CA LEU A 40 -11.91 2.16 -13.02
C LEU A 40 -11.22 1.67 -11.74
N TRP A 41 -11.93 1.52 -10.63
CA TRP A 41 -11.36 0.98 -9.38
C TRP A 41 -10.87 -0.45 -9.55
N VAL A 42 -11.63 -1.29 -10.26
CA VAL A 42 -11.22 -2.66 -10.60
C VAL A 42 -9.96 -2.63 -11.47
N ALA A 43 -9.94 -1.82 -12.54
CA ALA A 43 -8.77 -1.67 -13.40
C ALA A 43 -7.53 -1.18 -12.62
N HIS A 44 -7.72 -0.21 -11.72
CA HIS A 44 -6.68 0.30 -10.84
C HIS A 44 -6.09 -0.80 -9.94
N GLY A 45 -6.96 -1.60 -9.30
CA GLY A 45 -6.54 -2.71 -8.46
C GLY A 45 -5.81 -3.81 -9.23
N VAL A 46 -6.30 -4.19 -10.40
CA VAL A 46 -5.63 -5.18 -11.28
C VAL A 46 -4.24 -4.67 -11.69
N LEU A 47 -4.13 -3.40 -12.09
CA LEU A 47 -2.86 -2.84 -12.50
C LEU A 47 -1.86 -2.79 -11.33
N LEU A 48 -2.29 -2.39 -10.14
CA LEU A 48 -1.45 -2.43 -8.93
C LEU A 48 -1.02 -3.85 -8.57
N ALA A 49 -1.92 -4.83 -8.67
CA ALA A 49 -1.58 -6.23 -8.43
C ALA A 49 -0.45 -6.69 -9.38
N VAL A 50 -0.55 -6.39 -10.68
CA VAL A 50 0.48 -6.72 -11.66
C VAL A 50 1.79 -5.98 -11.39
N LEU A 51 1.75 -4.68 -11.09
CA LEU A 51 2.93 -3.88 -10.87
C LEU A 51 3.67 -4.26 -9.58
N LEU A 52 2.95 -4.46 -8.49
CA LEU A 52 3.53 -4.77 -7.18
C LEU A 52 4.00 -6.21 -7.05
N THR A 53 3.33 -7.18 -7.70
CA THR A 53 3.85 -8.56 -7.80
C THR A 53 5.16 -8.62 -8.59
N LYS A 54 5.24 -7.89 -9.72
CA LYS A 54 6.50 -7.74 -10.47
C LYS A 54 7.59 -7.09 -9.63
N LEU A 55 7.25 -6.10 -8.82
CA LEU A 55 8.19 -5.36 -7.99
C LEU A 55 8.68 -6.19 -6.79
N ALA A 56 7.78 -6.89 -6.10
CA ALA A 56 8.06 -7.72 -4.93
C ALA A 56 8.82 -9.02 -5.29
N ALA A 57 8.66 -9.54 -6.51
CA ALA A 57 9.27 -10.79 -6.95
C ALA A 57 8.91 -12.02 -6.05
N ASP A 58 7.80 -11.93 -5.32
CA ASP A 58 7.24 -12.95 -4.45
C ASP A 58 5.70 -12.79 -4.31
N GLU A 59 5.06 -13.65 -3.51
CA GLU A 59 3.61 -13.68 -3.29
C GLU A 59 3.08 -12.47 -2.49
N THR A 60 3.96 -11.70 -1.83
CA THR A 60 3.55 -10.55 -1.00
C THR A 60 3.13 -9.33 -1.83
N GLY A 61 3.38 -9.33 -3.14
CA GLY A 61 2.96 -8.26 -4.02
C GLY A 61 1.43 -8.10 -4.12
N LEU A 62 0.66 -9.19 -3.99
CA LEU A 62 -0.80 -9.12 -4.04
C LEU A 62 -1.38 -8.48 -2.78
N SER A 63 -0.88 -8.86 -1.60
CA SER A 63 -1.33 -8.26 -0.33
C SER A 63 -0.96 -6.77 -0.26
N ALA A 64 0.23 -6.40 -0.75
CA ALA A 64 0.62 -5.00 -0.88
C ALA A 64 -0.34 -4.22 -1.80
N ALA A 65 -0.77 -4.81 -2.93
CA ALA A 65 -1.73 -4.17 -3.83
C ALA A 65 -3.08 -3.93 -3.17
N LEU A 66 -3.61 -4.90 -2.41
CA LEU A 66 -4.86 -4.73 -1.67
C LEU A 66 -4.77 -3.58 -0.65
N VAL A 67 -3.66 -3.49 0.09
CA VAL A 67 -3.43 -2.39 1.04
C VAL A 67 -3.37 -1.04 0.32
N VAL A 68 -2.67 -0.96 -0.83
CA VAL A 68 -2.58 0.28 -1.61
C VAL A 68 -3.94 0.70 -2.17
N VAL A 69 -4.74 -0.24 -2.67
CA VAL A 69 -6.10 0.04 -3.16
C VAL A 69 -6.99 0.55 -2.02
N GLY A 70 -6.97 -0.13 -0.87
CA GLY A 70 -7.72 0.30 0.31
C GLY A 70 -7.31 1.70 0.80
N ALA A 71 -6.00 1.95 0.91
CA ALA A 71 -5.48 3.27 1.27
C ALA A 71 -5.87 4.34 0.25
N SER A 72 -5.87 4.02 -1.05
CA SER A 72 -6.29 4.94 -2.11
C SER A 72 -7.78 5.27 -2.01
N LEU A 73 -8.62 4.27 -1.75
CA LEU A 73 -10.07 4.47 -1.56
C LEU A 73 -10.34 5.39 -0.37
N VAL A 74 -9.66 5.14 0.76
CA VAL A 74 -9.79 5.95 1.96
C VAL A 74 -9.25 7.37 1.74
N ALA A 75 -8.14 7.54 1.00
CA ALA A 75 -7.62 8.85 0.63
C ALA A 75 -8.62 9.66 -0.21
N VAL A 76 -9.27 9.03 -1.20
CA VAL A 76 -10.30 9.68 -2.03
C VAL A 76 -11.51 10.08 -1.18
N TYR A 77 -11.94 9.21 -0.26
CA TYR A 77 -13.02 9.51 0.68
C TYR A 77 -12.71 10.74 1.56
N PHE A 78 -11.52 10.78 2.18
CA PHE A 78 -11.12 11.93 2.98
C PHE A 78 -10.95 13.20 2.15
N ALA A 79 -10.52 13.10 0.89
CA ALA A 79 -10.39 14.24 0.00
C ALA A 79 -11.76 14.83 -0.35
N ASP A 80 -12.78 13.99 -0.53
CA ASP A 80 -14.17 14.42 -0.76
C ASP A 80 -14.73 15.15 0.47
N LEU A 81 -14.55 14.58 1.67
CA LEU A 81 -14.92 15.24 2.92
C LEU A 81 -14.20 16.59 3.10
N ALA A 82 -12.88 16.62 2.87
CA ALA A 82 -12.10 17.84 2.98
C ALA A 82 -12.56 18.90 1.96
N ARG A 83 -12.97 18.50 0.76
CA ARG A 83 -13.53 19.41 -0.25
C ARG A 83 -14.82 20.05 0.23
N ASP A 84 -15.73 19.26 0.79
CA ASP A 84 -17.00 19.76 1.32
C ASP A 84 -16.76 20.72 2.48
N ASP A 85 -15.87 20.37 3.40
CA ASP A 85 -15.51 21.16 4.57
C ASP A 85 -14.89 22.50 4.16
N LEU A 86 -13.88 22.49 3.28
CA LEU A 86 -13.24 23.70 2.74
C LEU A 86 -14.23 24.56 1.95
N THR A 87 -15.17 23.93 1.24
CA THR A 87 -16.20 24.66 0.49
C THR A 87 -17.15 25.37 1.45
N LEU A 88 -17.58 24.68 2.51
CA LEU A 88 -18.45 25.25 3.54
C LEU A 88 -17.74 26.35 4.35
N GLU A 89 -16.45 26.21 4.67
CA GLU A 89 -15.66 27.27 5.31
C GLU A 89 -15.54 28.51 4.43
N ARG A 90 -15.38 28.33 3.11
CA ARG A 90 -15.12 29.42 2.17
C ARG A 90 -16.39 30.18 1.76
N ARG A 91 -17.51 29.48 1.56
CA ARG A 91 -18.77 30.06 1.03
C ARG A 91 -19.98 29.93 1.95
N GLY A 92 -19.86 29.16 3.04
CA GLY A 92 -20.96 28.91 3.95
C GLY A 92 -21.39 30.18 4.67
N GLU A 93 -22.71 30.33 4.81
CA GLU A 93 -23.31 31.42 5.55
C GLU A 93 -23.55 30.97 7.00
N ARG A 94 -23.13 31.79 7.98
CA ARG A 94 -23.48 31.55 9.39
C ARG A 94 -24.93 31.94 9.62
N ILE A 95 -25.75 30.96 9.96
CA ILE A 95 -27.18 31.12 10.19
C ILE A 95 -27.52 30.62 11.59
N THR A 96 -28.33 31.42 12.29
CA THR A 96 -28.99 30.98 13.51
C THR A 96 -30.28 30.25 13.13
N ALA A 97 -30.36 28.96 13.44
CA ALA A 97 -31.48 28.11 13.09
C ALA A 97 -32.00 27.34 14.31
N THR A 98 -33.29 27.07 14.34
CA THR A 98 -33.97 26.29 15.36
C THR A 98 -34.16 24.85 14.89
N VAL A 99 -33.84 23.89 15.74
CA VAL A 99 -34.08 22.46 15.48
C VAL A 99 -35.57 22.19 15.55
N VAL A 100 -36.17 21.75 14.45
CA VAL A 100 -37.63 21.52 14.35
C VAL A 100 -37.97 20.05 14.51
N ARG A 101 -37.07 19.16 14.10
CA ARG A 101 -37.31 17.72 14.10
C ARG A 101 -36.00 16.98 14.13
N GLU A 102 -35.99 15.83 14.79
CA GLU A 102 -34.92 14.83 14.70
C GLU A 102 -35.49 13.48 14.23
N TRP A 103 -34.68 12.70 13.51
CA TRP A 103 -34.98 11.31 13.16
C TRP A 103 -33.68 10.53 12.97
N LEU A 104 -33.76 9.21 13.09
CA LEU A 104 -32.61 8.32 12.88
C LEU A 104 -32.18 8.37 11.40
N ALA A 105 -30.89 8.56 11.15
CA ALA A 105 -30.36 8.53 9.79
C ALA A 105 -30.58 7.13 9.16
N PRO A 106 -31.24 7.02 7.98
CA PRO A 106 -31.65 5.74 7.40
C PRO A 106 -30.50 4.87 6.87
N ASP A 107 -29.31 5.45 6.70
CA ASP A 107 -28.22 4.98 5.85
C ASP A 107 -26.95 4.55 6.61
N GLN A 108 -26.95 4.62 7.95
CA GLN A 108 -25.87 4.06 8.77
C GLN A 108 -26.45 3.00 9.71
N GLY A 109 -25.88 1.78 9.64
CA GLY A 109 -26.27 0.67 10.53
C GLY A 109 -26.18 1.06 12.01
N ARG A 110 -26.87 0.29 12.87
CA ARG A 110 -27.07 0.48 14.33
C ARG A 110 -25.82 0.80 15.20
N GLU A 111 -24.63 0.89 14.62
CA GLU A 111 -23.37 1.04 15.33
C GLU A 111 -22.98 2.51 15.58
N VAL A 112 -23.59 3.46 14.86
CA VAL A 112 -23.39 4.90 15.10
C VAL A 112 -24.74 5.55 15.33
N ASP A 113 -25.02 5.94 16.57
CA ASP A 113 -26.22 6.69 16.99
C ASP A 113 -26.25 8.08 16.33
N THR A 114 -26.48 8.11 15.02
CA THR A 114 -26.42 9.30 14.20
C THR A 114 -27.82 9.71 13.78
N TYR A 115 -28.16 10.96 14.06
CA TYR A 115 -29.48 11.53 13.85
C TYR A 115 -29.40 12.66 12.84
N ASP A 116 -30.43 12.74 12.01
CA ASP A 116 -30.69 13.85 11.14
C ASP A 116 -31.59 14.87 11.86
N TYR A 117 -31.19 16.13 11.79
CA TYR A 117 -31.87 17.27 12.41
C TYR A 117 -32.36 18.24 11.32
N ALA A 118 -33.66 18.44 11.23
CA ALA A 118 -34.24 19.49 10.40
C ALA A 118 -34.10 20.84 11.10
N LEU A 119 -33.57 21.81 10.37
CA LEU A 119 -33.35 23.17 10.86
C LEU A 119 -34.30 24.15 10.16
N ALA A 120 -34.84 25.09 10.92
CA ALA A 120 -35.58 26.24 10.40
C ALA A 120 -34.89 27.55 10.78
N ARG A 121 -34.84 28.51 9.84
CA ARG A 121 -34.42 29.88 10.08
C ARG A 121 -35.43 30.58 11.01
N ARG A 122 -35.03 31.74 11.53
CA ARG A 122 -35.86 32.58 12.42
C ARG A 122 -37.19 33.03 11.78
N ASP A 123 -37.22 33.12 10.46
CA ASP A 123 -38.41 33.43 9.66
C ASP A 123 -39.35 32.21 9.45
N GLY A 124 -39.02 31.05 10.03
CA GLY A 124 -39.77 29.80 9.89
C GLY A 124 -39.46 29.03 8.62
N THR A 125 -38.61 29.55 7.72
CA THR A 125 -38.23 28.85 6.49
C THR A 125 -37.24 27.72 6.78
N ARG A 126 -37.32 26.62 6.03
CA ARG A 126 -36.39 25.50 6.18
C ARG A 126 -34.99 25.92 5.70
N VAL A 127 -33.95 25.52 6.44
CA VAL A 127 -32.56 25.65 5.97
C VAL A 127 -32.40 24.79 4.71
N ARG A 128 -31.83 25.38 3.64
CA ARG A 128 -31.64 24.70 2.36
C ARG A 128 -30.63 23.56 2.49
N GLY A 129 -30.85 22.51 1.69
CA GLY A 129 -29.97 21.35 1.61
C GLY A 129 -30.35 20.18 2.53
N PRO A 130 -29.42 19.21 2.68
CA PRO A 130 -29.61 18.05 3.54
C PRO A 130 -29.79 18.43 5.01
N ALA A 131 -30.35 17.52 5.82
CA ALA A 131 -30.49 17.73 7.26
C ALA A 131 -29.14 17.78 7.96
N LEU A 132 -29.00 18.54 9.05
CA LEU A 132 -27.80 18.52 9.88
C LEU A 132 -27.64 17.12 10.48
N GLN A 133 -26.45 16.54 10.42
CA GLN A 133 -26.18 15.22 10.99
C GLN A 133 -25.34 15.37 12.25
N ALA A 134 -25.78 14.78 13.35
CA ALA A 134 -25.03 14.78 14.60
C ALA A 134 -25.32 13.51 15.42
N ARG A 135 -24.55 13.30 16.49
CA ARG A 135 -24.80 12.20 17.42
C ARG A 135 -26.14 12.38 18.13
N SER A 136 -26.73 11.27 18.56
CA SER A 136 -27.93 11.26 19.39
C SER A 136 -27.79 12.18 20.59
N GLY A 137 -28.83 12.97 20.83
CA GLY A 137 -28.87 13.91 21.95
C GLY A 137 -27.92 15.11 21.82
N ALA A 138 -27.25 15.31 20.67
CA ALA A 138 -26.41 16.49 20.46
C ALA A 138 -27.23 17.78 20.48
N PHE A 139 -28.47 17.73 19.99
CA PHE A 139 -29.39 18.87 19.98
C PHE A 139 -30.80 18.46 20.39
N ALA A 140 -31.50 19.36 21.07
CA ALA A 140 -32.91 19.20 21.43
C ALA A 140 -33.82 19.90 20.41
N VAL A 141 -35.02 19.35 20.18
CA VAL A 141 -36.05 20.04 19.39
C VAL A 141 -36.46 21.34 20.09
N GLY A 142 -36.53 22.44 19.33
CA GLY A 142 -36.74 23.80 19.83
C GLY A 142 -35.45 24.53 20.20
N GLN A 143 -34.30 23.84 20.26
CA GLN A 143 -33.01 24.48 20.52
C GLN A 143 -32.60 25.36 19.33
N THR A 144 -32.11 26.55 19.64
CA THR A 144 -31.53 27.46 18.66
C THR A 144 -30.02 27.26 18.61
N ILE A 145 -29.49 26.96 17.42
CA ILE A 145 -28.08 26.68 17.18
C ILE A 145 -27.55 27.56 16.05
N THR A 146 -26.24 27.81 16.05
CA THR A 146 -25.57 28.49 14.94
C THR A 146 -24.88 27.45 14.08
N VAL A 147 -25.21 27.45 12.78
CA VAL A 147 -24.64 26.53 11.79
C VAL A 147 -24.07 27.31 10.61
N LEU A 148 -23.08 26.74 9.95
CA LEU A 148 -22.71 27.10 8.58
C LEU A 148 -23.58 26.29 7.63
N ALA A 149 -24.33 26.98 6.79
CA ALA A 149 -25.11 26.36 5.73
C ALA A 149 -24.63 26.84 4.37
N ASP A 150 -24.72 25.95 3.39
CA ASP A 150 -24.41 26.26 2.00
C ASP A 150 -25.55 27.10 1.37
N PRO A 151 -25.29 28.30 0.85
CA PRO A 151 -26.32 29.13 0.22
C PRO A 151 -26.97 28.46 -1.00
N GLU A 152 -26.24 27.59 -1.70
CA GLU A 152 -26.74 26.80 -2.82
C GLU A 152 -27.58 25.60 -2.37
N GLY A 153 -27.50 25.22 -1.08
CA GLY A 153 -28.23 24.08 -0.53
C GLY A 153 -27.74 22.72 -1.04
N VAL A 154 -26.50 22.63 -1.54
CA VAL A 154 -25.92 21.37 -2.02
C VAL A 154 -25.28 20.63 -0.85
N LEU A 155 -24.50 21.34 -0.03
CA LEU A 155 -23.77 20.75 1.09
C LEU A 155 -24.61 20.67 2.36
N ARG A 156 -24.31 19.66 3.18
CA ARG A 156 -24.93 19.47 4.49
C ARG A 156 -24.47 20.58 5.45
N PRO A 157 -25.38 21.23 6.21
CA PRO A 157 -24.97 22.23 7.20
C PRO A 157 -24.15 21.60 8.33
N ARG A 158 -23.20 22.37 8.91
CA ARG A 158 -22.34 21.95 10.04
C ARG A 158 -22.19 23.04 11.10
N ALA A 159 -21.82 22.66 12.32
CA ALA A 159 -21.43 23.63 13.34
C ALA A 159 -20.06 24.27 12.99
N PRO A 160 -19.78 25.54 13.39
CA PRO A 160 -18.55 26.24 13.04
C PRO A 160 -17.23 25.61 13.51
N GLY A 161 -17.25 24.68 14.46
CA GLY A 161 -16.07 23.90 14.86
C GLY A 161 -15.96 22.52 14.18
N ASP A 162 -17.04 22.02 13.60
CA ASP A 162 -17.10 20.69 12.97
C ASP A 162 -16.83 20.75 11.45
N ALA A 163 -16.65 21.95 10.91
CA ALA A 163 -16.26 22.21 9.52
C ALA A 163 -14.74 22.32 9.33
N ASP A 164 -13.92 22.12 10.38
CA ASP A 164 -12.46 22.20 10.29
C ASP A 164 -11.89 21.07 9.41
N ALA A 165 -11.39 21.45 8.24
CA ALA A 165 -10.83 20.54 7.26
C ALA A 165 -9.44 19.99 7.64
N THR A 166 -8.81 20.50 8.71
CA THR A 166 -7.43 20.13 9.06
C THR A 166 -7.27 18.63 9.27
N GLY A 167 -8.19 18.00 10.01
CA GLY A 167 -8.16 16.56 10.27
C GLY A 167 -8.35 15.72 9.00
N THR A 168 -9.27 16.10 8.14
CA THR A 168 -9.57 15.39 6.89
C THR A 168 -8.44 15.53 5.87
N VAL A 169 -7.84 16.72 5.75
CA VAL A 169 -6.65 16.97 4.89
C VAL A 169 -5.43 16.18 5.37
N LEU A 170 -5.18 16.13 6.68
CA LEU A 170 -4.11 15.30 7.24
C LEU A 170 -4.35 13.80 6.95
N GLY A 171 -5.61 13.36 6.98
CA GLY A 171 -6.01 12.02 6.56
C GLY A 171 -5.55 11.70 5.13
N VAL A 172 -5.86 12.58 4.17
CA VAL A 172 -5.43 12.41 2.75
C VAL A 172 -3.92 12.26 2.66
N GLY A 173 -3.16 13.15 3.31
CA GLY A 173 -1.70 13.11 3.33
C GLY A 173 -1.12 11.84 3.95
N ALA A 174 -1.74 11.36 5.04
CA ALA A 174 -1.33 10.14 5.72
C ALA A 174 -1.51 8.90 4.82
N PHE A 175 -2.66 8.76 4.16
CA PHE A 175 -2.90 7.62 3.27
C PHE A 175 -2.08 7.68 1.98
N ALA A 176 -1.86 8.87 1.41
CA ALA A 176 -0.93 9.04 0.28
C ALA A 176 0.51 8.64 0.66
N SER A 177 0.95 9.01 1.86
CA SER A 177 2.26 8.63 2.39
C SER A 177 2.36 7.13 2.66
N LEU A 178 1.29 6.51 3.17
CA LEU A 178 1.21 5.06 3.37
C LEU A 178 1.37 4.31 2.04
N VAL A 179 0.67 4.75 0.98
CA VAL A 179 0.81 4.19 -0.37
C VAL A 179 2.27 4.21 -0.83
N LEU A 180 2.93 5.36 -0.73
CA LEU A 180 4.35 5.49 -1.11
C LEU A 180 5.26 4.59 -0.26
N GLY A 181 5.00 4.51 1.06
CA GLY A 181 5.73 3.65 1.98
C GLY A 181 5.63 2.17 1.61
N ILE A 182 4.44 1.69 1.25
CA ILE A 182 4.22 0.30 0.82
C ILE A 182 4.94 0.02 -0.51
N VAL A 183 4.89 0.94 -1.49
CA VAL A 183 5.61 0.80 -2.76
C VAL A 183 7.13 0.75 -2.54
N ALA A 184 7.66 1.60 -1.67
CA ALA A 184 9.09 1.60 -1.33
C ALA A 184 9.51 0.31 -0.60
N ALA A 185 8.70 -0.15 0.36
CA ALA A 185 8.96 -1.37 1.12
C ALA A 185 8.93 -2.61 0.22
N THR A 186 7.96 -2.71 -0.70
CA THR A 186 7.89 -3.81 -1.68
C THR A 186 9.06 -3.80 -2.65
N ALA A 187 9.47 -2.63 -3.14
CA ALA A 187 10.68 -2.49 -3.98
C ALA A 187 11.94 -3.00 -3.26
N ARG A 188 12.11 -2.62 -1.99
CA ARG A 188 13.25 -3.05 -1.17
C ARG A 188 13.23 -4.56 -0.93
N ARG A 189 12.08 -5.13 -0.58
CA ARG A 189 11.93 -6.58 -0.38
C ARG A 189 12.24 -7.36 -1.66
N GLY A 190 11.70 -6.95 -2.79
CA GLY A 190 11.98 -7.62 -4.06
C GLY A 190 13.44 -7.53 -4.51
N ALA A 191 14.15 -6.46 -4.16
CA ALA A 191 15.59 -6.38 -4.39
C ALA A 191 16.36 -7.42 -3.55
N ILE A 192 15.95 -7.66 -2.31
CA ILE A 192 16.52 -8.69 -1.42
C ILE A 192 16.23 -10.08 -1.99
N VAL A 193 14.99 -10.36 -2.38
CA VAL A 193 14.59 -11.67 -2.94
C VAL A 193 15.37 -11.99 -4.20
N VAL A 194 15.51 -11.04 -5.12
CA VAL A 194 16.30 -11.25 -6.35
C VAL A 194 17.77 -11.49 -6.03
N ARG A 195 18.36 -10.71 -5.11
CA ARG A 195 19.75 -10.90 -4.71
C ARG A 195 19.98 -12.29 -4.13
N GLN A 196 19.10 -12.75 -3.23
CA GLN A 196 19.18 -14.10 -2.66
C GLN A 196 19.02 -15.18 -3.73
N ARG A 197 18.15 -14.98 -4.73
CA ARG A 197 17.99 -15.93 -5.84
C ARG A 197 19.24 -15.98 -6.72
N GLU A 198 19.87 -14.84 -6.99
CA GLU A 198 21.12 -14.77 -7.74
C GLU A 198 22.28 -15.43 -6.97
N GLU A 199 22.40 -15.18 -5.67
CA GLU A 199 23.40 -15.82 -4.79
C GLU A 199 23.20 -17.34 -4.74
N ARG A 200 21.96 -17.82 -4.61
CA ARG A 200 21.65 -19.27 -4.66
C ARG A 200 21.96 -19.90 -6.01
N ALA A 201 21.69 -19.19 -7.11
CA ALA A 201 21.98 -19.69 -8.45
C ALA A 201 23.49 -19.81 -8.69
N ARG A 202 24.27 -18.81 -8.27
CA ARG A 202 25.75 -18.85 -8.33
C ARG A 202 26.31 -19.98 -7.48
N LEU A 203 25.81 -20.15 -6.26
CA LEU A 203 26.22 -21.25 -5.40
C LEU A 203 25.90 -22.61 -6.06
N ALA A 204 24.71 -22.78 -6.63
CA ALA A 204 24.34 -24.03 -7.29
C ALA A 204 25.21 -24.32 -8.53
N GLU A 205 25.59 -23.30 -9.30
CA GLU A 205 26.53 -23.42 -10.42
C GLU A 205 27.93 -23.83 -9.94
N GLN A 206 28.44 -23.19 -8.88
CA GLN A 206 29.73 -23.52 -8.27
C GLN A 206 29.75 -24.95 -7.71
N GLU A 207 28.68 -25.37 -7.04
CA GLU A 207 28.51 -26.75 -6.58
C GLU A 207 28.45 -27.75 -7.74
N HIS A 208 27.86 -27.37 -8.87
CA HIS A 208 27.82 -28.21 -10.08
C HIS A 208 29.21 -28.37 -10.69
N ILE A 209 29.95 -27.28 -10.88
CA ILE A 209 31.32 -27.31 -11.43
C ILE A 209 32.23 -28.12 -10.50
N LEU A 210 32.14 -27.93 -9.18
CA LEU A 210 32.92 -28.71 -8.22
C LEU A 210 32.60 -30.21 -8.32
N ARG A 211 31.32 -30.57 -8.41
CA ARG A 211 30.90 -31.96 -8.55
C ARG A 211 31.44 -32.57 -9.84
N GLU A 212 31.43 -31.82 -10.93
CA GLU A 212 31.96 -32.29 -12.22
C GLU A 212 33.49 -32.43 -12.17
N ALA A 213 34.21 -31.46 -11.60
CA ALA A 213 35.64 -31.52 -11.42
C ALA A 213 36.06 -32.75 -10.59
N LEU A 214 35.42 -32.98 -9.44
CA LEU A 214 35.69 -34.16 -8.58
C LEU A 214 35.38 -35.47 -9.29
N ARG A 215 34.36 -35.51 -10.15
CA ARG A 215 33.99 -36.70 -10.93
C ARG A 215 35.04 -37.03 -12.00
N THR A 216 35.57 -36.02 -12.67
CA THR A 216 36.54 -36.17 -13.77
C THR A 216 37.99 -36.26 -13.32
N ALA A 217 38.30 -35.81 -12.10
CA ALA A 217 39.67 -35.77 -11.61
C ALA A 217 40.25 -37.18 -11.43
N SER A 218 41.46 -37.38 -11.95
CA SER A 218 42.28 -38.54 -11.64
C SER A 218 42.92 -38.37 -10.26
N ALA A 219 42.89 -39.42 -9.45
CA ALA A 219 43.64 -39.44 -8.21
C ALA A 219 45.15 -39.42 -8.51
N ASP A 220 45.92 -38.75 -7.65
CA ASP A 220 47.37 -38.73 -7.70
C ASP A 220 47.99 -40.11 -7.34
N VAL A 221 49.32 -40.18 -7.32
CA VAL A 221 50.09 -41.40 -6.98
C VAL A 221 49.76 -41.93 -5.57
N HIS A 222 49.18 -41.09 -4.70
CA HIS A 222 48.79 -41.41 -3.33
C HIS A 222 47.29 -41.63 -3.16
N GLY A 223 46.50 -41.58 -4.23
CA GLY A 223 45.06 -41.81 -4.21
C GLY A 223 44.22 -40.57 -3.84
N PHE A 224 44.80 -39.37 -3.88
CA PHE A 224 44.10 -38.12 -3.56
C PHE A 224 43.66 -37.35 -4.81
N VAL A 225 42.48 -36.77 -4.72
CA VAL A 225 41.96 -35.77 -5.64
C VAL A 225 42.10 -34.40 -4.97
N GLU A 226 42.86 -33.50 -5.60
CA GLU A 226 43.11 -32.15 -5.09
C GLU A 226 42.33 -31.11 -5.90
N VAL A 227 41.64 -30.21 -5.21
CA VAL A 227 40.95 -29.05 -5.80
C VAL A 227 41.28 -27.79 -5.01
N HIS A 228 41.58 -26.71 -5.74
CA HIS A 228 41.89 -25.44 -5.13
C HIS A 228 40.61 -24.66 -4.77
N PRO A 229 40.46 -24.19 -3.51
CA PRO A 229 39.30 -23.41 -3.06
C PRO A 229 39.08 -22.12 -3.87
N GLY A 230 40.15 -21.55 -4.42
CA GLY A 230 40.09 -20.32 -5.23
C GLY A 230 39.27 -20.45 -6.52
N HIS A 231 39.06 -21.68 -7.02
CA HIS A 231 38.16 -21.94 -8.15
C HIS A 231 36.69 -22.01 -7.73
N TYR A 232 36.41 -22.09 -6.42
CA TYR A 232 35.08 -22.27 -5.84
C TYR A 232 34.80 -21.28 -4.70
N PRO A 233 34.87 -19.95 -4.95
CA PRO A 233 34.87 -18.94 -3.91
C PRO A 233 33.59 -18.89 -3.07
N ASP A 234 32.46 -19.34 -3.63
CA ASP A 234 31.15 -19.34 -2.95
C ASP A 234 30.88 -20.64 -2.15
N VAL A 235 31.73 -21.67 -2.29
CA VAL A 235 31.52 -22.97 -1.64
C VAL A 235 32.36 -23.06 -0.36
N SER A 236 31.72 -23.44 0.76
CA SER A 236 32.45 -23.68 2.01
C SER A 236 33.15 -25.05 2.01
N HIS A 237 34.26 -25.18 2.73
CA HIS A 237 34.97 -26.47 2.87
C HIS A 237 34.04 -27.61 3.35
N ARG A 238 33.19 -27.33 4.33
CA ARG A 238 32.19 -28.29 4.83
C ARG A 238 31.25 -28.77 3.73
N ARG A 239 30.79 -27.87 2.85
CA ARG A 239 29.90 -28.21 1.74
C ARG A 239 30.65 -28.99 0.65
N ALA A 240 31.87 -28.60 0.33
CA ALA A 240 32.74 -29.31 -0.61
C ALA A 240 33.02 -30.76 -0.13
N ALA A 241 33.34 -30.94 1.15
CA ALA A 241 33.50 -32.25 1.77
C ALA A 241 32.22 -33.10 1.73
N GLY A 242 31.05 -32.47 1.92
CA GLY A 242 29.75 -33.13 1.72
C GLY A 242 29.56 -33.64 0.28
N ILE A 243 29.85 -32.80 -0.72
CA ILE A 243 29.78 -33.17 -2.14
C ILE A 243 30.79 -34.27 -2.49
N ALA A 244 32.00 -34.21 -1.95
CA ALA A 244 33.00 -35.26 -2.12
C ALA A 244 32.52 -36.60 -1.51
N GLY A 245 31.89 -36.56 -0.33
CA GLY A 245 31.27 -37.72 0.30
C GLY A 245 30.11 -38.31 -0.50
N GLU A 246 29.28 -37.48 -1.14
CA GLU A 246 28.23 -37.91 -2.09
C GLU A 246 28.82 -38.71 -3.27
N LEU A 247 30.08 -38.46 -3.62
CA LEU A 247 30.83 -39.14 -4.68
C LEU A 247 31.70 -40.30 -4.17
N GLY A 248 31.62 -40.64 -2.89
CA GLY A 248 32.38 -41.73 -2.27
C GLY A 248 33.81 -41.38 -1.86
N LEU A 249 34.18 -40.09 -1.86
CA LEU A 249 35.52 -39.63 -1.47
C LEU A 249 35.55 -39.24 0.01
N ALA A 250 36.66 -39.53 0.70
CA ALA A 250 36.85 -39.17 2.10
C ALA A 250 37.63 -37.83 2.25
N PRO A 251 37.11 -36.86 3.02
CA PRO A 251 37.79 -35.58 3.22
C PRO A 251 39.07 -35.76 4.06
N THR A 252 40.12 -35.05 3.69
CA THR A 252 41.36 -34.94 4.46
C THR A 252 41.61 -33.47 4.79
N ASP A 253 41.87 -33.18 6.06
CA ASP A 253 42.14 -31.80 6.50
C ASP A 253 43.60 -31.43 6.24
N GLU A 254 43.86 -30.75 5.11
CA GLU A 254 45.10 -30.01 4.87
C GLU A 254 44.80 -28.51 4.69
N PRO A 255 45.53 -27.62 5.38
CA PRO A 255 45.30 -26.18 5.27
C PRO A 255 45.80 -25.66 3.90
N GLY A 256 44.88 -25.17 3.07
CA GLY A 256 45.18 -24.42 1.84
C GLY A 256 44.83 -25.13 0.53
N SER A 257 44.57 -26.44 0.54
CA SER A 257 43.96 -27.15 -0.58
C SER A 257 42.92 -28.15 -0.09
N TRP A 258 41.85 -28.37 -0.87
CA TRP A 258 40.86 -29.37 -0.52
C TRP A 258 41.29 -30.70 -1.14
N ARG A 259 41.68 -31.65 -0.27
CA ARG A 259 42.10 -32.99 -0.67
C ARG A 259 41.09 -34.03 -0.24
N PHE A 260 40.73 -34.88 -1.20
CA PHE A 260 39.75 -35.94 -1.02
C PHE A 260 40.36 -37.27 -1.44
N ARG A 261 40.33 -38.26 -0.54
CA ARG A 261 40.86 -39.60 -0.80
C ARG A 261 39.83 -40.44 -1.54
N ARG A 262 40.26 -41.10 -2.62
CA ARG A 262 39.43 -42.02 -3.40
C ARG A 262 39.34 -43.40 -2.78
#